data_AF-F3C7U1-F1
#
_entry.id   AF-F3C7U1-F1
#
_cell.length_a   1.000
_cell.length_b   1.000
_cell.length_c   1.000
_cell.angle_alpha   90.00
_cell.angle_beta   90.00
_cell.angle_gamma   90.00
#
_symmetry.space_group_name_H-M   'P 1'
#
loop_
_entity.id
_entity.type
_entity.pdbx_description
1 polymer ?
#
loop_
_entity_poly.entity_id
_entity_poly.type
_entity_poly.pdbx_seq_one_letter_code
_entity_poly.pdbx_strand_id
1 'polypeptide(L)'
;MPSIAEAATRQHTPKVAFVAAPADYLSSSGKPVAAKDIDLLVRAVSMGKLHHAMMGTAAVAIGTAAAIPGTLVSLAAGGQARSAVRFGHPSGTLRVGAQAVQEGADWKVTKALMSRSARVLMEGWVRVPQ
;
A
#
# COMPACT_ATOMS: atom_id res chain seq x y z
N MET A 1 -9.22 -26.85 3.17
CA MET A 1 -8.54 -25.56 3.42
C MET A 1 -7.06 -25.78 3.20
N PRO A 2 -6.33 -24.83 2.58
CA PRO A 2 -4.89 -24.96 2.41
C PRO A 2 -4.20 -25.12 3.77
N SER A 3 -3.17 -25.95 3.83
CA SER A 3 -2.39 -26.19 5.04
C SER A 3 -1.45 -25.02 5.35
N ILE A 4 -1.11 -24.82 6.62
CA ILE A 4 -0.14 -23.78 7.02
C ILE A 4 1.24 -23.99 6.36
N ALA A 5 1.60 -25.25 6.07
CA ALA A 5 2.87 -25.60 5.43
C ALA A 5 3.00 -25.02 4.00
N GLU A 6 1.90 -24.81 3.29
CA GLU A 6 1.91 -24.20 1.95
C GLU A 6 2.43 -22.76 1.96
N ALA A 7 2.32 -22.04 3.09
CA ALA A 7 2.86 -20.70 3.21
C ALA A 7 4.38 -20.67 3.01
N ALA A 8 5.10 -21.75 3.37
CA ALA A 8 6.56 -21.84 3.23
C ALA A 8 7.02 -21.69 1.77
N THR A 9 6.28 -22.27 0.82
CA THR A 9 6.57 -22.19 -0.62
C THR A 9 5.80 -21.05 -1.32
N ARG A 10 4.87 -20.39 -0.62
CA ARG A 10 4.04 -19.29 -1.16
C ARG A 10 4.36 -17.92 -0.53
N GLN A 11 5.63 -17.52 -0.60
CA GLN A 11 6.11 -16.28 0.04
C GLN A 11 5.64 -14.97 -0.62
N HIS A 12 5.16 -15.01 -1.86
CA HIS A 12 4.79 -13.80 -2.60
C HIS A 12 3.42 -13.24 -2.21
N THR A 13 2.44 -14.09 -1.86
CA THR A 13 1.06 -13.69 -1.55
C THR A 13 0.42 -14.60 -0.49
N PRO A 14 -0.43 -14.07 0.41
CA PRO A 14 -0.81 -12.66 0.53
C PRO A 14 0.33 -11.77 1.04
N LYS A 15 0.19 -10.45 0.89
CA LYS A 15 1.08 -9.48 1.54
C LYS A 15 0.59 -9.21 2.95
N VAL A 16 1.51 -8.90 3.86
CA VAL A 16 1.21 -8.49 5.23
C VAL A 16 1.61 -7.03 5.39
N ALA A 17 0.71 -6.22 5.96
CA ALA A 17 0.97 -4.83 6.29
C ALA A 17 0.38 -4.47 7.65
N PHE A 18 1.06 -3.56 8.34
CA PHE A 18 0.65 -2.98 9.62
C PHE A 18 0.27 -1.53 9.38
N VAL A 19 -0.78 -1.07 10.07
CA VAL A 19 -1.30 0.29 9.95
C VAL A 19 -1.37 0.98 11.30
N ALA A 20 -1.27 2.30 11.30
CA ALA A 20 -1.45 3.14 12.48
C ALA A 20 -2.02 4.50 12.08
N ALA A 21 -2.54 5.23 13.06
CA ALA A 21 -2.92 6.64 12.91
C ALA A 21 -1.72 7.49 12.45
N PRO A 22 -1.94 8.67 11.86
CA PRO A 22 -0.88 9.62 11.52
C PRO A 22 0.03 9.93 12.71
N ALA A 23 1.34 9.92 12.48
CA ALA A 23 2.34 10.38 13.42
C ALA A 23 3.56 10.92 12.67
N ASP A 24 4.29 11.85 13.31
CA ASP A 24 5.53 12.39 12.78
C ASP A 24 6.60 11.28 12.68
N TYR A 25 7.39 11.29 11.61
CA TYR A 25 8.56 10.41 11.50
C TYR A 25 9.63 10.97 10.56
N LEU A 26 10.87 10.48 10.70
CA LEU A 26 11.92 10.68 9.71
C LEU A 26 11.87 9.57 8.68
N SER A 27 11.79 9.94 7.40
CA SER A 27 11.91 8.98 6.30
C SER A 27 13.31 8.38 6.23
N SER A 28 13.48 7.29 5.48
CA SER A 28 14.79 6.68 5.21
C SER A 28 15.78 7.61 4.51
N SER A 29 15.32 8.75 3.96
CA SER A 29 16.17 9.79 3.38
C SER A 29 16.55 10.91 4.37
N GLY A 30 16.12 10.81 5.63
CA GLY A 30 16.29 11.85 6.65
C GLY A 30 15.27 12.99 6.55
N LYS A 31 14.44 13.03 5.50
CA LYS A 31 13.37 14.04 5.38
C LYS A 31 12.27 13.80 6.42
N PRO A 32 11.84 14.83 7.16
CA PRO A 32 10.69 14.73 8.05
C PRO A 32 9.40 14.57 7.27
N VAL A 33 8.49 13.76 7.82
CA VAL A 33 7.10 13.64 7.37
C VAL A 33 6.23 13.97 8.58
N ALA A 34 5.46 15.05 8.48
CA ALA A 34 4.58 15.46 9.57
C ALA A 34 3.27 14.67 9.53
N ALA A 35 2.70 14.39 10.69
CA ALA A 35 1.42 13.72 10.87
C ALA A 35 0.31 14.43 10.09
N LYS A 36 0.32 15.76 10.06
CA LYS A 36 -0.64 16.57 9.30
C LYS A 36 -0.57 16.38 7.78
N ASP A 37 0.55 15.88 7.27
CA ASP A 37 0.77 15.68 5.84
C ASP A 37 0.40 14.26 5.39
N ILE A 38 -0.11 13.41 6.29
CA ILE A 38 -0.53 12.04 5.99
C ILE A 38 -1.87 11.71 6.66
N ASP A 39 -2.58 10.77 6.05
CA ASP A 39 -3.86 10.27 6.51
C ASP A 39 -3.70 9.06 7.43
N LEU A 40 -2.63 8.29 7.27
CA LEU A 40 -2.30 7.10 8.06
C LEU A 40 -0.84 6.69 7.82
N LEU A 41 -0.32 5.83 8.69
CA LEU A 41 0.94 5.13 8.47
C LEU A 41 0.68 3.72 7.96
N VAL A 42 1.48 3.28 6.98
CA VAL A 42 1.47 1.88 6.51
C VAL A 42 2.89 1.35 6.37
N ARG A 43 3.12 0.14 6.87
CA ARG A 43 4.38 -0.61 6.76
C ARG A 43 4.08 -2.00 6.24
N ALA A 44 4.67 -2.41 5.11
CA ALA A 44 4.37 -3.68 4.47
C ALA A 44 5.61 -4.56 4.33
N VAL A 45 5.41 -5.88 4.42
CA VAL A 45 6.45 -6.89 4.25
C VAL A 45 6.35 -7.51 2.86
N SER A 46 7.49 -7.69 2.20
CA SER A 46 7.60 -8.44 0.95
C SER A 46 8.85 -9.30 0.99
N MET A 47 8.71 -10.58 0.65
CA MET A 47 9.82 -11.55 0.67
C MET A 47 10.56 -11.57 2.02
N GLY A 48 9.81 -11.60 3.11
CA GLY A 48 10.33 -11.68 4.48
C GLY A 48 10.98 -10.40 5.02
N LYS A 49 10.99 -9.29 4.28
CA LYS A 49 11.61 -8.03 4.72
C LYS A 49 10.64 -6.86 4.64
N LEU A 50 10.86 -5.87 5.51
CA LEU A 50 10.15 -4.59 5.43
C LEU A 50 10.46 -3.93 4.08
N HIS A 51 9.42 -3.57 3.34
CA HIS A 51 9.57 -2.93 2.05
C HIS A 51 10.02 -1.46 2.25
N HIS A 52 11.04 -1.02 1.52
CA HIS A 52 11.64 0.31 1.69
C HIS A 52 10.65 1.48 1.42
N ALA A 53 9.76 1.31 0.45
CA ALA A 53 8.67 2.25 0.16
C ALA A 53 7.30 1.54 0.28
N MET A 54 6.58 1.33 -0.83
CA MET A 54 5.38 0.52 -0.87
C MET A 54 5.20 -0.18 -2.22
N MET A 55 4.77 -1.43 -2.23
CA MET A 55 4.46 -2.17 -3.46
C MET A 55 3.24 -1.56 -4.15
N GLY A 56 3.24 -1.47 -5.49
CA GLY A 56 2.13 -0.90 -6.25
C GLY A 56 0.79 -1.58 -5.96
N THR A 57 0.77 -2.91 -5.92
CA THR A 57 -0.45 -3.69 -5.60
C THR A 57 -0.92 -3.50 -4.16
N ALA A 58 0.00 -3.37 -3.20
CA ALA A 58 -0.34 -3.05 -1.82
C ALA A 58 -0.88 -1.62 -1.69
N ALA A 59 -0.37 -0.66 -2.46
CA ALA A 59 -0.93 0.68 -2.52
C ALA A 59 -2.39 0.67 -3.00
N VAL A 60 -2.72 -0.11 -4.03
CA VAL A 60 -4.12 -0.33 -4.44
C VAL A 60 -4.96 -0.91 -3.30
N ALA A 61 -4.47 -1.95 -2.62
CA ALA A 61 -5.18 -2.54 -1.49
C ALA A 61 -5.43 -1.54 -0.35
N ILE A 62 -4.45 -0.67 -0.05
CA ILE A 62 -4.59 0.41 0.94
C ILE A 62 -5.66 1.40 0.51
N GLY A 63 -5.62 1.89 -0.74
CA GLY A 63 -6.62 2.83 -1.26
C GLY A 63 -8.03 2.26 -1.21
N THR A 64 -8.18 1.01 -1.67
CA THR A 64 -9.44 0.27 -1.62
C THR A 64 -9.96 0.11 -0.20
N ALA A 65 -9.12 -0.37 0.73
CA ALA A 65 -9.53 -0.57 2.11
C ALA A 65 -9.89 0.76 2.79
N ALA A 66 -9.16 1.84 2.50
CA ALA A 66 -9.49 3.18 3.01
C ALA A 66 -10.83 3.73 2.48
N ALA A 67 -11.25 3.33 1.28
CA ALA A 67 -12.53 3.72 0.70
C ALA A 67 -13.73 2.94 1.27
N ILE A 68 -13.49 1.85 2.00
CA ILE A 68 -14.52 1.01 2.63
C ILE A 68 -14.55 1.31 4.14
N PRO A 69 -15.61 1.98 4.65
CA PRO A 69 -15.77 2.23 6.09
C PRO A 69 -15.68 0.96 6.92
N GLY A 70 -15.01 1.04 8.07
CA GLY A 70 -14.91 -0.05 9.04
C GLY A 70 -13.74 -1.01 8.82
N THR A 71 -13.01 -0.93 7.70
CA THR A 71 -11.73 -1.66 7.60
C THR A 71 -10.69 -1.05 8.55
N LEU A 72 -9.70 -1.85 8.98
CA LEU A 72 -8.60 -1.34 9.82
C LEU A 72 -7.84 -0.17 9.17
N VAL A 73 -7.76 -0.16 7.84
CA VAL A 73 -7.13 0.93 7.08
C VAL A 73 -7.98 2.19 7.13
N SER A 74 -9.30 2.07 6.92
CA SER A 74 -10.24 3.20 7.05
C SER A 74 -10.22 3.76 8.48
N LEU A 75 -10.25 2.90 9.50
CA LEU A 75 -10.18 3.30 10.91
C LEU A 75 -8.88 4.03 11.25
N ALA A 76 -7.73 3.50 10.81
CA ALA A 76 -6.44 4.18 10.97
C ALA A 76 -6.39 5.55 10.27
N ALA A 77 -7.16 5.71 9.20
CA ALA A 77 -7.31 6.97 8.48
C ALA A 77 -8.39 7.92 9.05
N GLY A 78 -9.04 7.58 10.16
CA GLY A 78 -10.09 8.39 10.80
C GLY A 78 -11.52 7.88 10.64
N GLY A 79 -11.71 6.66 10.09
CA GLY A 79 -12.96 5.90 10.12
C GLY A 79 -14.04 6.29 9.11
N GLN A 80 -13.81 7.33 8.30
CA GLN A 80 -14.75 7.76 7.26
C GLN A 80 -14.35 7.21 5.88
N ALA A 81 -15.34 7.09 4.98
CA ALA A 81 -15.08 6.76 3.58
C ALA A 81 -14.20 7.83 2.94
N ARG A 82 -13.05 7.44 2.40
CA ARG A 82 -12.15 8.34 1.69
C ARG A 82 -11.92 7.86 0.26
N SER A 83 -12.22 8.72 -0.71
CA SER A 83 -11.95 8.44 -2.13
C SER A 83 -10.46 8.50 -2.48
N ALA A 84 -9.64 9.09 -1.59
CA ALA A 84 -8.20 9.03 -1.63
C ALA A 84 -7.59 9.21 -0.25
N VAL A 85 -6.45 8.54 -0.03
CA VAL A 85 -5.61 8.70 1.15
C VAL A 85 -4.15 8.90 0.74
N ARG A 86 -3.45 9.70 1.51
CA ARG A 86 -2.00 9.86 1.49
C ARG A 86 -1.41 9.13 2.69
N PHE A 87 -0.82 7.97 2.48
CA PHE A 87 -0.20 7.23 3.58
C PHE A 87 1.31 7.50 3.66
N GLY A 88 1.85 7.50 4.88
CA GLY A 88 3.28 7.51 5.14
C GLY A 88 3.85 6.10 5.11
N HIS A 89 4.85 5.86 4.24
CA HIS A 89 5.69 4.66 4.15
C HIS A 89 7.15 4.98 4.55
N PRO A 90 8.08 4.01 4.69
CA PRO A 90 9.41 4.30 5.25
C PRO A 90 10.19 5.36 4.45
N SER A 91 10.14 5.34 3.12
CA SER A 91 10.80 6.36 2.28
C SER A 91 10.05 7.70 2.08
N GLY A 92 8.87 7.93 2.68
CA GLY A 92 8.09 9.16 2.43
C GLY A 92 6.58 8.90 2.32
N THR A 93 5.86 9.67 1.50
CA THR A 93 4.40 9.55 1.38
C THR A 93 3.95 9.11 0.00
N LEU A 94 2.78 8.49 -0.08
CA LEU A 94 2.14 8.11 -1.33
C LEU A 94 0.65 8.38 -1.27
N ARG A 95 0.13 9.11 -2.28
CA ARG A 95 -1.30 9.33 -2.45
C ARG A 95 -1.89 8.28 -3.39
N VAL A 96 -2.93 7.60 -2.93
CA VAL A 96 -3.69 6.59 -3.69
C VAL A 96 -5.18 6.89 -3.55
N GLY A 97 -5.91 6.69 -4.64
CA GLY A 97 -7.37 6.82 -4.67
C GLY A 97 -8.05 5.48 -4.93
N ALA A 98 -9.27 5.34 -4.42
CA ALA A 98 -10.18 4.28 -4.82
C ALA A 98 -11.62 4.78 -4.78
N GLN A 99 -12.46 4.25 -5.65
CA GLN A 99 -13.91 4.43 -5.59
C GLN A 99 -14.54 3.07 -5.29
N ALA A 100 -15.24 2.99 -4.16
CA ALA A 100 -15.98 1.81 -3.76
C ALA A 100 -17.45 2.18 -3.59
N VAL A 101 -18.34 1.37 -4.14
CA VAL A 101 -19.79 1.50 -4.02
C VAL A 101 -20.30 0.24 -3.34
N GLN A 102 -21.20 0.40 -2.36
CA GLN A 102 -21.89 -0.71 -1.75
C GLN A 102 -23.09 -1.09 -2.62
N GLU A 103 -23.08 -2.31 -3.16
CA GLU A 103 -24.17 -2.89 -3.95
C GLU A 103 -24.79 -4.02 -3.12
N GLY A 104 -25.85 -3.71 -2.36
CA GLY A 104 -26.46 -4.66 -1.42
C GLY A 104 -25.55 -4.97 -0.23
N ALA A 105 -25.20 -6.25 -0.03
CA ALA A 105 -24.30 -6.68 1.03
C ALA A 105 -22.81 -6.56 0.63
N ASP A 106 -22.51 -6.39 -0.65
CA ASP A 106 -21.16 -6.46 -1.19
C ASP A 106 -20.59 -5.08 -1.51
N TRP A 107 -19.27 -4.97 -1.40
CA TRP A 107 -18.52 -3.81 -1.85
C TRP A 107 -17.92 -4.05 -3.23
N LYS A 108 -18.13 -3.09 -4.13
CA LYS A 108 -17.56 -3.10 -5.47
C LYS A 108 -16.66 -1.91 -5.69
N VAL A 109 -15.39 -2.19 -5.98
CA VAL A 109 -14.41 -1.16 -6.32
C VAL A 109 -14.50 -0.88 -7.81
N THR A 110 -14.93 0.33 -8.17
CA THR A 110 -15.09 0.75 -9.55
C THR A 110 -13.81 1.37 -10.13
N LYS A 111 -12.95 1.94 -9.29
CA LYS A 111 -11.68 2.56 -9.70
C LYS A 111 -10.62 2.44 -8.62
N ALA A 112 -9.36 2.29 -9.05
CA ALA A 112 -8.17 2.50 -8.24
C ALA A 112 -7.21 3.44 -8.99
N LEU A 113 -6.66 4.42 -8.29
CA LEU A 113 -5.94 5.56 -8.87
C LEU A 113 -4.60 5.74 -8.16
N MET A 114 -3.51 5.83 -8.92
CA MET A 114 -2.21 6.21 -8.38
C MET A 114 -1.40 6.99 -9.41
N SER A 115 -0.53 7.88 -8.94
CA SER A 115 0.43 8.59 -9.79
C SER A 115 1.79 7.90 -9.74
N ARG A 116 2.37 7.63 -10.92
CA ARG A 116 3.70 7.05 -11.09
C ARG A 116 4.43 7.75 -12.24
N SER A 117 5.76 7.72 -12.20
CA SER A 117 6.64 8.15 -13.29
C SER A 117 7.42 6.94 -13.83
N ALA A 118 7.76 6.96 -15.11
CA ALA A 118 8.61 5.96 -15.74
C ALA A 118 9.71 6.65 -16.57
N ARG A 119 10.88 6.03 -16.65
CA ARG A 119 11.97 6.44 -17.56
C ARG A 119 12.75 5.21 -18.00
N VAL A 120 13.25 5.22 -19.24
CA VAL A 120 14.23 4.22 -19.69
C VAL A 120 15.56 4.47 -18.98
N LEU A 121 16.19 3.40 -18.48
CA LEU A 121 17.52 3.46 -17.86
C LEU A 121 18.61 2.97 -18.82
N MET A 122 18.32 1.92 -19.59
CA MET A 122 19.22 1.34 -20.57
C MET A 122 18.39 0.73 -21.71
N GLU A 123 18.88 0.85 -22.93
CA GLU A 123 18.37 0.18 -24.12
C GLU A 123 19.49 -0.65 -24.73
N GLY A 124 19.20 -1.90 -25.12
CA GLY A 124 20.19 -2.84 -25.63
C GLY A 124 19.77 -4.30 -25.43
N TRP A 125 20.76 -5.20 -25.37
CA TRP A 125 20.54 -6.64 -25.27
C TRP A 125 21.13 -7.19 -23.98
N VAL A 126 20.29 -7.87 -23.18
CA VAL A 126 20.76 -8.73 -22.09
C VAL A 126 21.39 -9.99 -22.69
N ARG A 127 22.53 -10.42 -22.17
CA ARG A 127 23.20 -11.67 -22.57
C ARG A 127 23.17 -12.66 -21.41
N VAL A 128 23.04 -13.94 -21.73
CA VAL A 128 23.06 -15.07 -20.77
C VAL A 128 24.03 -16.16 -21.26
N PRO A 129 24.58 -17.01 -20.37
CA PRO A 129 25.38 -18.18 -20.79
C PRO A 129 24.59 -19.13 -21.69
N GLN A 130 25.30 -19.92 -22.50
CA GLN A 130 24.71 -21.07 -23.20
C GLN A 130 24.41 -22.20 -22.23
#